data_AF-A0A520RQS0-F1
#
_entry.id   AF-A0A520RQS0-F1
#
_cell.length_a   1.000
_cell.length_b   1.000
_cell.length_c   1.000
_cell.angle_alpha   90.00
_cell.angle_beta   90.00
_cell.angle_gamma   90.00
#
_symmetry.space_group_name_H-M   'P 1'
#
loop_
_entity.id
_entity.type
_entity.pdbx_description
1 polymer ?
#
loop_
_entity_poly.entity_id
_entity_poly.type
_entity_poly.pdbx_seq_one_letter_code
_entity_poly.pdbx_strand_id
1 'polypeptide(L)'
;MSSMNLSKSIGLNTSAQVYPDEHLVEYINLKLASMGCPAVNIKTDSPFKDVTESLIAKHREQERLLSTYLCPADWRVQQWLNKFLGETGDVPRLPSKSFVLDRHGVARTLSLPLEGDEFKSDIIHSYRIRQGVLHNPVNDRRTTKGVFHIADAGFPVPADKIAAPLKTFNRMLGFALQPPSSLMELPFTSEQEAKAECFVSLLLRPLVVPAVPGVIEEKRSEIRFFAPGNLISNLDFVETIFGNAGDPNLPENDAGLDVHHWTGHTGCVIL
;
A
#
# COMPACT_ATOMS: atom_id res chain seq x y z
N MET A 1 -9.60 -12.88 -21.46
CA MET A 1 -8.29 -12.62 -20.83
C MET A 1 -7.81 -11.25 -21.28
N SER A 2 -8.01 -10.21 -20.47
CA SER A 2 -7.26 -8.96 -20.69
C SER A 2 -5.78 -9.31 -20.49
N SER A 3 -4.91 -9.02 -21.47
CA SER A 3 -3.49 -9.31 -21.30
C SER A 3 -2.99 -8.51 -20.10
N MET A 4 -2.51 -9.21 -19.07
CA MET A 4 -1.93 -8.57 -17.90
C MET A 4 -0.80 -7.68 -18.40
N ASN A 5 -0.89 -6.37 -18.16
CA ASN A 5 0.12 -5.43 -18.61
C ASN A 5 1.37 -5.63 -17.72
N LEU A 6 2.29 -6.47 -18.19
CA LEU A 6 3.43 -6.96 -17.42
C LEU A 6 4.38 -5.84 -16.97
N SER A 7 4.44 -4.72 -17.70
CA SER A 7 5.22 -3.56 -17.26
C SER A 7 4.58 -2.86 -16.07
N LYS A 8 3.24 -2.74 -16.06
CA LYS A 8 2.49 -2.16 -14.94
C LYS A 8 2.39 -3.07 -13.72
N SER A 9 2.40 -4.38 -13.90
CA SER A 9 2.25 -5.33 -12.78
C SER A 9 3.58 -5.67 -12.11
N ILE A 10 4.63 -5.96 -12.88
CA ILE A 10 5.92 -6.45 -12.37
C ILE A 10 7.13 -5.78 -13.02
N GLY A 11 6.94 -4.69 -13.77
CA GLY A 11 8.05 -3.94 -14.36
C GLY A 11 8.81 -4.67 -15.48
N LEU A 12 8.27 -5.76 -16.04
CA LEU A 12 8.95 -6.46 -17.13
C LEU A 12 9.14 -5.52 -18.33
N ASN A 13 10.36 -5.52 -18.90
CA ASN A 13 10.83 -4.67 -20.00
C ASN A 13 10.97 -3.18 -19.69
N THR A 14 10.96 -2.77 -18.42
CA THR A 14 11.44 -1.42 -18.06
C THR A 14 12.97 -1.42 -17.95
N SER A 15 13.61 -0.39 -18.51
CA SER A 15 15.05 -0.18 -18.33
C SER A 15 15.33 0.00 -16.83
N ALA A 16 16.43 -0.56 -16.33
CA ALA A 16 16.87 -0.41 -14.95
C ALA A 16 17.41 1.02 -14.71
N GLN A 17 16.56 2.02 -14.92
CA GLN A 17 16.88 3.40 -14.58
C GLN A 17 16.84 3.54 -13.07
N VAL A 18 17.96 3.99 -12.54
CA VAL A 18 18.16 4.19 -11.11
C VAL A 18 17.40 5.42 -10.63
N TYR A 19 17.20 6.42 -11.49
CA TYR A 19 16.37 7.59 -11.25
C TYR A 19 15.00 7.46 -11.93
N PRO A 20 13.94 8.02 -11.35
CA PRO A 20 12.63 8.02 -11.97
C PRO A 20 12.62 8.85 -13.25
N ASP A 21 11.83 8.42 -14.24
CA ASP A 21 11.53 9.24 -15.41
C ASP A 21 10.63 10.44 -15.02
N GLU A 22 10.70 11.53 -15.80
CA GLU A 22 9.94 12.76 -15.52
C GLU A 22 8.42 12.52 -15.49
N HIS A 23 7.90 11.64 -16.34
CA HIS A 23 6.46 11.33 -16.39
C HIS A 23 5.98 10.61 -15.12
N LEU A 24 6.80 9.75 -14.52
CA LEU A 24 6.51 9.08 -13.26
C LEU A 24 6.52 10.08 -12.09
N VAL A 25 7.45 11.03 -12.10
CA VAL A 25 7.51 12.11 -11.09
C VAL A 25 6.27 13.00 -11.20
N GLU A 26 5.90 13.42 -12.42
CA GLU A 26 4.67 14.17 -12.68
C GLU A 26 3.43 13.40 -12.19
N TYR A 27 3.35 12.11 -12.52
CA TYR A 27 2.27 11.24 -12.07
C TYR A 27 2.15 11.18 -10.54
N ILE A 28 3.27 10.99 -9.83
CA ILE A 28 3.32 10.96 -8.37
C ILE A 28 2.86 12.31 -7.80
N ASN A 29 3.35 13.41 -8.35
CA ASN A 29 2.98 14.76 -7.91
C ASN A 29 1.49 15.05 -8.13
N LEU A 30 0.92 14.65 -9.27
CA LEU A 30 -0.51 14.79 -9.53
C LEU A 30 -1.34 14.01 -8.51
N LYS A 31 -0.88 12.81 -8.10
CA LYS A 31 -1.55 11.98 -7.12
C LYS A 31 -1.43 12.53 -5.69
N LEU A 32 -0.24 13.02 -5.30
CA LEU A 32 -0.07 13.75 -4.04
C LEU A 32 -0.98 14.97 -4.00
N ALA A 33 -0.99 15.74 -5.09
CA ALA A 33 -1.87 16.88 -5.23
C ALA A 33 -3.33 16.44 -5.15
N SER A 34 -3.79 15.39 -5.83
CA SER A 34 -5.19 14.95 -5.76
C SER A 34 -5.65 14.55 -4.36
N MET A 35 -4.72 14.08 -3.51
CA MET A 35 -4.96 13.76 -2.09
C MET A 35 -4.90 14.98 -1.15
N GLY A 36 -4.43 16.13 -1.63
CA GLY A 36 -4.19 17.31 -0.79
C GLY A 36 -2.84 17.31 -0.08
N CYS A 37 -1.94 16.39 -0.42
CA CYS A 37 -0.57 16.36 0.09
C CYS A 37 0.32 17.34 -0.69
N PRO A 38 1.37 17.88 -0.06
CA PRO A 38 2.40 18.64 -0.77
C PRO A 38 3.11 17.73 -1.79
N ALA A 39 3.51 18.34 -2.92
CA ALA A 39 4.20 17.69 -4.01
C ALA A 39 5.62 18.27 -4.14
N VAL A 40 6.53 17.57 -4.83
CA VAL A 40 7.90 18.07 -5.05
C VAL A 40 7.88 19.14 -6.14
N ASN A 41 8.64 20.22 -5.96
CA ASN A 41 8.75 21.27 -6.97
C ASN A 41 9.51 20.76 -8.21
N ILE A 42 8.79 20.51 -9.31
CA ILE A 42 9.41 20.27 -10.62
C ILE A 42 9.43 21.59 -11.38
N LYS A 43 10.55 21.91 -12.04
CA LYS A 43 10.62 23.02 -13.00
C LYS A 43 9.92 22.62 -14.30
N THR A 44 8.58 22.63 -14.32
CA THR A 44 7.82 22.32 -15.54
C THR A 44 6.89 23.47 -15.92
N ASP A 45 7.20 24.12 -17.04
CA ASP A 45 6.33 25.07 -17.73
C ASP A 45 5.29 24.29 -18.57
N SER A 46 4.42 23.54 -17.89
CA SER A 46 3.35 22.82 -18.59
C SER A 46 2.25 23.79 -19.03
N PRO A 47 1.90 23.86 -20.33
CA PRO A 47 0.83 24.71 -20.83
C PRO A 47 -0.57 24.31 -20.34
N PHE A 48 -0.70 23.19 -19.61
CA PHE A 48 -1.96 22.67 -19.07
C PHE A 48 -2.09 22.82 -17.55
N LYS A 49 -1.20 23.58 -16.91
CA LYS A 49 -1.15 23.72 -15.44
C LYS A 49 -2.49 24.19 -14.84
N ASP A 50 -3.06 25.28 -15.33
CA ASP A 50 -4.32 25.85 -14.82
C ASP A 50 -5.51 24.89 -14.95
N VAL A 51 -5.59 24.17 -16.08
CA VAL A 51 -6.65 23.17 -16.32
C VAL A 51 -6.50 22.01 -15.35
N THR A 52 -5.26 21.58 -15.12
CA THR A 52 -4.94 20.46 -14.22
C THR A 52 -5.24 20.83 -12.77
N GLU A 53 -4.93 22.05 -12.34
CA GLU A 53 -5.24 22.57 -11.00
C GLU A 53 -6.75 22.57 -10.72
N SER A 54 -7.57 23.04 -11.67
CA SER A 54 -9.03 23.04 -11.54
C SER A 54 -9.61 21.62 -11.42
N LEU A 55 -9.12 20.68 -12.24
CA LEU A 55 -9.54 19.28 -12.18
C LEU A 55 -9.14 18.61 -10.85
N ILE A 56 -7.93 18.87 -10.37
CA ILE A 56 -7.44 18.40 -9.07
C ILE A 56 -8.29 18.96 -7.94
N ALA A 57 -8.60 20.26 -7.95
CA ALA A 57 -9.42 20.90 -6.93
C ALA A 57 -10.83 20.30 -6.88
N LYS A 58 -11.45 20.07 -8.05
CA LYS A 58 -12.74 19.38 -8.14
C LYS A 58 -12.67 17.95 -7.60
N HIS A 59 -11.62 17.20 -7.97
CA HIS A 59 -11.44 15.83 -7.51
C HIS A 59 -11.26 15.76 -5.98
N ARG A 60 -10.50 16.69 -5.38
CA ARG A 60 -10.36 16.81 -3.92
C ARG A 60 -11.72 16.97 -3.21
N GLU A 61 -12.60 17.82 -3.75
CA GLU A 61 -13.93 17.99 -3.17
C GLU A 61 -14.82 16.74 -3.31
N GLN A 62 -14.69 16.00 -4.41
CA GLN A 62 -15.36 14.72 -4.58
C GLN A 62 -14.84 13.67 -3.58
N GLU A 63 -13.52 13.57 -3.41
CA GLU A 63 -12.88 12.69 -2.41
C GLU A 63 -13.27 13.06 -0.98
N ARG A 64 -13.48 14.36 -0.70
CA ARG A 64 -14.01 14.80 0.60
C ARG A 64 -15.41 14.25 0.85
N LEU A 65 -16.28 14.24 -0.16
CA LEU A 65 -17.63 13.66 -0.06
C LEU A 65 -17.58 12.13 0.06
N LEU A 66 -16.59 11.48 -0.56
CA LEU A 66 -16.36 10.04 -0.49
C LEU A 66 -15.46 9.62 0.68
N SER A 67 -15.20 10.51 1.64
CA SER A 67 -14.22 10.30 2.72
C SER A 67 -14.44 9.04 3.58
N THR A 68 -15.64 8.49 3.60
CA THR A 68 -15.96 7.23 4.31
C THR A 68 -15.98 6.00 3.41
N TYR A 69 -15.90 6.16 2.09
CA TYR A 69 -15.89 5.04 1.16
C TYR A 69 -14.65 4.18 1.38
N LEU A 70 -14.83 2.87 1.27
CA LEU A 70 -13.76 1.88 1.27
C LEU A 70 -13.88 1.12 -0.03
N CYS A 71 -12.76 0.86 -0.70
CA CYS A 71 -12.75 -0.02 -1.86
C CYS A 71 -13.31 -1.40 -1.48
N PRO A 72 -13.82 -2.21 -2.43
CA PRO A 72 -14.46 -3.48 -2.12
C PRO A 72 -13.62 -4.42 -1.22
N ALA A 73 -12.32 -4.48 -1.45
CA ALA A 73 -11.39 -5.27 -0.63
C ALA A 73 -11.31 -4.75 0.81
N ASP A 74 -11.12 -3.45 1.00
CA ASP A 74 -11.06 -2.81 2.32
C ASP A 74 -12.41 -2.91 3.05
N TRP A 75 -13.52 -2.80 2.31
CA TRP A 75 -14.86 -2.99 2.85
C TRP A 75 -15.04 -4.40 3.40
N ARG A 76 -14.62 -5.45 2.67
CA ARG A 76 -14.68 -6.85 3.14
C ARG A 76 -13.91 -7.04 4.45
N VAL A 77 -12.71 -6.47 4.54
CA VAL A 77 -11.90 -6.49 5.77
C VAL A 77 -12.61 -5.74 6.91
N GLN A 78 -13.13 -4.54 6.65
CA GLN A 78 -13.81 -3.75 7.68
C GLN A 78 -15.08 -4.43 8.18
N GLN A 79 -15.86 -5.08 7.31
CA GLN A 79 -17.04 -5.85 7.72
C GLN A 79 -16.64 -7.01 8.62
N TRP A 80 -15.56 -7.73 8.28
CA TRP A 80 -15.02 -8.77 9.14
C TRP A 80 -14.57 -8.22 10.49
N LEU A 81 -13.81 -7.12 10.51
CA LEU A 81 -13.36 -6.46 11.74
C LEU A 81 -14.55 -6.04 12.63
N ASN A 82 -15.56 -5.39 12.05
CA ASN A 82 -16.76 -4.96 12.77
C ASN A 82 -17.47 -6.13 13.44
N LYS A 83 -17.59 -7.26 12.74
CA LYS A 83 -18.20 -8.47 13.29
C LYS A 83 -17.31 -9.13 14.35
N PHE A 84 -16.01 -9.26 14.06
CA PHE A 84 -15.06 -9.96 14.91
C PHE A 84 -14.79 -9.21 16.22
N LEU A 85 -14.81 -7.88 16.19
CA LEU A 85 -14.47 -7.01 17.30
C LEU A 85 -15.69 -6.35 17.98
N GLY A 86 -16.91 -6.59 17.48
CA GLY A 86 -18.11 -5.86 17.89
C GLY A 86 -18.42 -5.91 19.39
N GLU A 87 -18.04 -6.97 20.10
CA GLU A 87 -18.23 -7.10 21.55
C GLU A 87 -17.13 -6.43 22.37
N THR A 88 -16.05 -5.95 21.74
CA THR A 88 -14.89 -5.36 22.43
C THR A 88 -14.95 -3.84 22.59
N GLY A 89 -16.00 -3.20 22.05
CA GLY A 89 -16.20 -1.75 22.05
C GLY A 89 -16.05 -1.15 20.65
N ASP A 90 -15.57 0.09 20.57
CA ASP A 90 -15.34 0.77 19.30
C ASP A 90 -14.35 0.02 18.44
N VAL A 91 -14.75 -0.25 17.19
CA VAL A 91 -13.94 -0.98 16.22
C VAL A 91 -13.14 0.02 15.38
N PRO A 92 -11.80 -0.05 15.37
CA PRO A 92 -10.96 0.79 14.53
C PRO A 92 -11.34 0.67 13.05
N ARG A 93 -11.31 1.82 12.36
CA ARG A 93 -11.62 1.92 10.94
C ARG A 93 -10.34 1.95 10.12
N LEU A 94 -10.25 1.13 9.08
CA LEU A 94 -9.16 1.18 8.11
C LEU A 94 -9.04 2.56 7.46
N PRO A 95 -7.83 2.98 7.02
CA PRO A 95 -7.64 4.28 6.40
C PRO A 95 -8.37 4.33 5.06
N SER A 96 -9.41 5.16 4.97
CA SER A 96 -10.14 5.39 3.71
C SER A 96 -9.35 6.24 2.72
N LYS A 97 -8.38 7.02 3.22
CA LYS A 97 -7.46 7.83 2.42
C LYS A 97 -6.05 7.29 2.55
N SER A 98 -5.52 6.79 1.45
CA SER A 98 -4.13 6.36 1.33
C SER A 98 -3.62 6.64 -0.08
N PHE A 99 -2.31 6.81 -0.22
CA PHE A 99 -1.66 6.84 -1.51
C PHE A 99 -1.62 5.41 -2.05
N VAL A 100 -2.60 5.09 -2.88
CA VAL A 100 -2.72 3.79 -3.55
C VAL A 100 -1.55 3.60 -4.52
N LEU A 101 -0.88 2.47 -4.48
CA LEU A 101 0.14 2.08 -5.45
C LEU A 101 -0.55 1.28 -6.56
N ASP A 102 -1.02 1.98 -7.60
CA ASP A 102 -1.81 1.41 -8.69
C ASP A 102 -0.97 0.92 -9.89
N ARG A 103 0.36 1.15 -9.83
CA ARG A 103 1.30 0.73 -10.86
C ARG A 103 2.68 0.46 -10.29
N HIS A 104 3.35 -0.52 -10.89
CA HIS A 104 4.73 -0.86 -10.61
C HIS A 104 5.68 0.32 -10.75
N GLY A 105 6.64 0.41 -9.83
CA GLY A 105 7.73 1.39 -9.83
C GLY A 105 7.43 2.64 -9.01
N VAL A 106 6.17 2.97 -8.75
CA VAL A 106 5.80 4.12 -7.90
C VAL A 106 6.32 3.95 -6.48
N ALA A 107 6.20 2.74 -5.91
CA ALA A 107 6.67 2.44 -4.56
C ALA A 107 8.17 2.71 -4.42
N ARG A 108 8.95 2.24 -5.40
CA ARG A 108 10.40 2.45 -5.45
C ARG A 108 10.76 3.92 -5.56
N THR A 109 10.10 4.67 -6.45
CA THR A 109 10.34 6.12 -6.57
C THR A 109 10.01 6.86 -5.28
N LEU A 110 8.94 6.47 -4.59
CA LEU A 110 8.54 7.09 -3.33
C LEU A 110 9.48 6.78 -2.15
N SER A 111 10.33 5.75 -2.26
CA SER A 111 11.19 5.26 -1.18
C SER A 111 12.46 6.08 -0.92
N LEU A 112 12.74 7.06 -1.78
CA LEU A 112 13.90 7.95 -1.73
C LEU A 112 13.47 9.37 -2.12
N PRO A 113 14.22 10.41 -1.72
CA PRO A 113 13.96 11.77 -2.17
C PRO A 113 14.11 11.87 -3.71
N LEU A 114 13.44 12.86 -4.32
CA LEU A 114 13.51 13.05 -5.76
C LEU A 114 14.94 13.32 -6.26
N GLU A 115 15.63 14.29 -5.63
CA GLU A 115 16.97 14.75 -6.03
C GLU A 115 18.09 14.09 -5.21
N GLY A 116 17.74 13.35 -4.16
CA GLY A 116 18.66 12.74 -3.22
C GLY A 116 18.88 11.24 -3.43
N ASP A 117 20.06 10.78 -3.04
CA ASP A 117 20.46 9.36 -3.08
C ASP A 117 20.36 8.67 -1.71
N GLU A 118 19.98 9.40 -0.65
CA GLU A 118 19.90 8.87 0.70
C GLU A 118 18.62 9.35 1.41
N PHE A 119 17.97 8.43 2.12
CA PHE A 119 16.93 8.74 3.10
C PHE A 119 17.26 8.06 4.43
N LYS A 120 17.10 8.78 5.54
CA LYS A 120 17.37 8.28 6.88
C LYS A 120 16.21 8.61 7.81
N SER A 121 15.73 7.59 8.52
CA SER A 121 14.81 7.73 9.64
C SER A 121 15.28 6.87 10.82
N ASP A 122 14.59 6.97 11.96
CA ASP A 122 14.92 6.19 13.16
C ASP A 122 14.75 4.68 12.99
N ILE A 123 14.17 4.21 11.88
CA ILE A 123 13.83 2.80 11.67
C ILE A 123 14.38 2.21 10.36
N ILE A 124 14.73 3.04 9.38
CA ILE A 124 15.24 2.60 8.08
C ILE A 124 16.17 3.63 7.45
N HIS A 125 17.27 3.14 6.88
CA HIS A 125 18.16 3.92 6.02
C HIS A 125 18.10 3.37 4.59
N SER A 126 17.74 4.22 3.64
CA SER A 126 17.57 3.87 2.23
C SER A 126 18.60 4.58 1.37
N TYR A 127 19.09 3.89 0.34
CA TYR A 127 20.14 4.38 -0.56
C TYR A 127 19.79 4.07 -2.01
N ARG A 128 20.02 5.06 -2.87
CA ARG A 128 20.09 4.86 -4.32
C ARG A 128 21.50 4.37 -4.67
N ILE A 129 21.61 3.21 -5.32
CA ILE A 129 22.89 2.60 -5.71
C ILE A 129 22.88 2.25 -7.19
N ARG A 130 24.05 1.97 -7.77
CA ARG A 130 24.17 1.64 -9.21
C ARG A 130 23.33 0.42 -9.62
N GLN A 131 23.10 -0.51 -8.69
CA GLN A 131 22.35 -1.74 -8.91
C GLN A 131 20.84 -1.59 -8.66
N GLY A 132 20.36 -0.43 -8.20
CA GLY A 132 18.97 -0.21 -7.82
C GLY A 132 18.85 0.53 -6.49
N VAL A 133 18.09 -0.05 -5.56
CA VAL A 133 17.86 0.52 -4.22
C VAL A 133 18.36 -0.43 -3.14
N LEU A 134 18.87 0.14 -2.05
CA LEU A 134 19.31 -0.57 -0.85
C LEU A 134 18.55 -0.03 0.35
N HIS A 135 17.95 -0.93 1.12
CA HIS A 135 17.17 -0.59 2.31
C HIS A 135 17.73 -1.34 3.52
N ASN A 136 18.23 -0.60 4.50
CA ASN A 136 18.81 -1.10 5.74
C ASN A 136 17.87 -0.75 6.91
N PRO A 137 16.93 -1.62 7.30
CA PRO A 137 16.13 -1.43 8.50
C PRO A 137 17.00 -1.58 9.76
N VAL A 138 16.60 -0.95 10.87
CA VAL A 138 17.34 -1.04 12.15
C VAL A 138 17.49 -2.48 12.64
N ASN A 139 16.47 -3.31 12.42
CA ASN A 139 16.53 -4.74 12.71
C ASN A 139 16.88 -5.52 11.44
N ASP A 140 18.16 -5.88 11.30
CA ASP A 140 18.70 -6.61 10.15
C ASP A 140 18.31 -8.11 10.12
N ARG A 141 17.72 -8.64 11.21
CA ARG A 141 17.34 -10.07 11.29
C ARG A 141 15.98 -10.27 11.93
N ARG A 142 15.22 -11.21 11.37
CA ARG A 142 13.93 -11.65 11.92
C ARG A 142 14.15 -12.60 13.10
N THR A 143 13.41 -12.36 14.18
CA THR A 143 13.28 -13.32 15.30
C THR A 143 12.08 -14.23 15.03
N THR A 144 12.19 -15.53 15.33
CA THR A 144 11.09 -16.50 15.13
C THR A 144 10.46 -16.95 16.45
N LYS A 145 11.21 -16.93 17.55
CA LYS A 145 10.73 -17.35 18.86
C LYS A 145 9.89 -16.23 19.51
N GLY A 146 8.63 -16.52 19.79
CA GLY A 146 7.74 -15.62 20.56
C GLY A 146 7.17 -14.42 19.79
N VAL A 147 7.28 -14.39 18.45
CA VAL A 147 6.84 -13.25 17.63
C VAL A 147 5.44 -13.42 17.01
N PHE A 148 4.91 -14.65 16.99
CA PHE A 148 3.62 -14.93 16.36
C PHE A 148 2.51 -15.01 17.40
N HIS A 149 1.71 -13.95 17.48
CA HIS A 149 0.58 -13.83 18.38
C HIS A 149 -0.73 -13.97 17.59
N ILE A 150 -1.73 -14.60 18.18
CA ILE A 150 -3.05 -14.79 17.56
C ILE A 150 -4.10 -14.29 18.57
N ALA A 151 -5.04 -13.47 18.10
CA ALA A 151 -6.16 -13.07 18.92
C ALA A 151 -6.95 -14.32 19.33
N ASP A 152 -7.22 -14.46 20.63
CA ASP A 152 -7.93 -15.59 21.21
C ASP A 152 -9.45 -15.45 20.97
N ALA A 153 -9.82 -15.52 19.69
CA ALA A 153 -11.18 -15.51 19.20
C ALA A 153 -11.24 -16.09 17.78
N GLY A 154 -12.34 -16.76 17.45
CA GLY A 154 -12.51 -17.43 16.17
C GLY A 154 -11.98 -18.86 16.18
N PHE A 155 -10.95 -19.15 15.38
CA PHE A 155 -10.37 -20.49 15.32
C PHE A 155 -9.45 -20.79 16.52
N PRO A 156 -9.28 -22.06 16.91
CA PRO A 156 -8.39 -22.43 18.00
C PRO A 156 -6.96 -21.93 17.79
N VAL A 157 -6.37 -21.33 18.83
CA VAL A 157 -4.96 -20.90 18.82
C VAL A 157 -4.06 -22.14 18.93
N PRO A 158 -3.11 -22.37 18.00
CA PRO A 158 -2.17 -23.47 18.10
C PRO A 158 -1.29 -23.37 19.35
N ALA A 159 -0.92 -24.52 19.93
CA ALA A 159 -0.19 -24.59 21.20
C ALA A 159 1.19 -23.92 21.19
N ASP A 160 1.79 -23.71 20.01
CA ASP A 160 3.09 -23.05 19.86
C ASP A 160 2.99 -21.53 19.64
N LYS A 161 1.77 -20.95 19.71
CA LYS A 161 1.50 -19.52 19.52
C LYS A 161 1.11 -18.84 20.83
N ILE A 162 1.30 -17.52 20.86
CA ILE A 162 0.85 -16.70 21.99
C ILE A 162 -0.59 -16.27 21.74
N ALA A 163 -1.51 -16.71 22.59
CA ALA A 163 -2.89 -16.26 22.59
C ALA A 163 -2.99 -14.85 23.19
N ALA A 164 -3.53 -13.90 22.43
CA ALA A 164 -3.72 -12.51 22.86
C ALA A 164 -5.21 -12.24 23.09
N PRO A 165 -5.64 -11.64 24.22
CA PRO A 165 -7.04 -11.32 24.44
C PRO A 165 -7.61 -10.46 23.31
N LEU A 166 -8.85 -10.74 22.87
CA LEU A 166 -9.47 -10.05 21.74
C LEU A 166 -9.52 -8.53 21.93
N LYS A 167 -9.80 -8.05 23.14
CA LYS A 167 -9.79 -6.62 23.49
C LYS A 167 -8.40 -5.98 23.38
N THR A 168 -7.34 -6.75 23.64
CA THR A 168 -5.95 -6.29 23.46
C THR A 168 -5.66 -6.11 21.98
N PHE A 169 -6.05 -7.09 21.14
CA PHE A 169 -5.93 -6.96 19.69
C PHE A 169 -6.70 -5.73 19.16
N ASN A 170 -7.94 -5.49 19.62
CA ASN A 170 -8.72 -4.31 19.23
C ASN A 170 -7.97 -3.00 19.51
N ARG A 171 -7.40 -2.87 20.72
CA ARG A 171 -6.62 -1.68 21.11
C ARG A 171 -5.35 -1.53 20.29
N MET A 172 -4.62 -2.61 20.07
CA MET A 172 -3.40 -2.60 19.25
C MET A 172 -3.69 -2.18 17.81
N LEU A 173 -4.79 -2.67 17.23
CA LEU A 173 -5.23 -2.24 15.91
C LEU A 173 -5.56 -0.74 15.87
N GLY A 174 -6.20 -0.22 16.92
CA GLY A 174 -6.45 1.21 17.06
C GLY A 174 -5.17 2.05 17.03
N PHE A 175 -4.13 1.62 17.74
CA PHE A 175 -2.82 2.28 17.72
C PHE A 175 -2.11 2.14 16.36
N ALA A 176 -2.16 0.96 15.74
CA ALA A 176 -1.52 0.71 14.45
C ALA A 176 -2.10 1.60 13.33
N LEU A 177 -3.37 1.98 13.44
CA LEU A 177 -4.06 2.85 12.50
C LEU A 177 -3.90 4.35 12.80
N GLN A 178 -3.14 4.70 13.84
CA GLN A 178 -2.81 6.07 14.25
C GLN A 178 -1.30 6.24 14.46
N PRO A 179 -0.48 6.00 13.43
CA PRO A 179 0.98 6.18 13.52
C PRO A 179 1.34 7.66 13.75
N PRO A 180 2.50 7.94 14.36
CA PRO A 180 2.99 9.31 14.53
C PRO A 180 3.34 9.94 13.18
N SER A 181 3.26 11.28 13.07
CA SER A 181 3.56 12.03 11.84
C SER A 181 4.94 11.72 11.24
N SER A 182 5.97 11.49 12.07
CA SER A 182 7.31 11.13 11.58
C SER A 182 7.34 9.81 10.81
N LEU A 183 6.45 8.87 11.15
CA LEU A 183 6.32 7.59 10.47
C LEU A 183 5.46 7.72 9.19
N MET A 184 4.61 8.75 9.12
CA MET A 184 3.75 9.03 7.97
C MET A 184 4.46 9.81 6.86
N GLU A 185 5.58 10.46 7.17
CA GLU A 185 6.37 11.24 6.20
C GLU A 185 6.84 10.37 5.02
N LEU A 186 6.54 10.81 3.80
CA LEU A 186 7.01 10.18 2.56
C LEU A 186 8.47 10.57 2.25
N PRO A 187 9.37 9.58 2.05
CA PRO A 187 10.77 9.85 1.69
C PRO A 187 10.93 10.76 0.46
N PHE A 188 10.05 10.59 -0.53
CA PHE A 188 10.00 11.39 -1.76
C PHE A 188 10.02 12.91 -1.55
N THR A 189 9.32 13.38 -0.52
CA THR A 189 9.18 14.81 -0.20
C THR A 189 10.08 15.26 0.95
N SER A 190 10.96 14.38 1.45
CA SER A 190 11.70 14.63 2.70
C SER A 190 12.69 15.80 2.65
N GLU A 191 13.14 16.18 1.45
CA GLU A 191 14.02 17.33 1.22
C GLU A 191 13.26 18.66 0.96
N GLN A 192 11.93 18.63 0.94
CA GLN A 192 11.11 19.82 0.78
C GLN A 192 10.80 20.48 2.12
N GLU A 193 10.51 21.78 2.12
CA GLU A 193 10.03 22.49 3.32
C GLU A 193 8.69 21.91 3.82
N ALA A 194 7.76 21.66 2.89
CA ALA A 194 6.48 21.02 3.15
C ALA A 194 6.54 19.56 2.72
N LYS A 195 6.41 18.65 3.69
CA LYS A 195 6.54 17.21 3.48
C LYS A 195 5.19 16.52 3.48
N ALA A 196 5.04 15.51 2.63
CA ALA A 196 3.80 14.76 2.54
C ALA A 196 3.73 13.70 3.63
N GLU A 197 2.62 13.68 4.37
CA GLU A 197 2.32 12.69 5.40
C GLU A 197 1.08 11.90 4.99
N CYS A 198 1.21 10.61 4.71
CA CYS A 198 0.06 9.77 4.40
C CYS A 198 0.33 8.28 4.61
N PHE A 199 -0.76 7.51 4.71
CA PHE A 199 -0.70 6.07 4.53
C PHE A 199 -0.46 5.78 3.05
N VAL A 200 0.30 4.72 2.77
CA VAL A 200 0.45 4.13 1.44
C VAL A 200 -0.26 2.78 1.44
N SER A 201 -0.83 2.37 0.31
CA SER A 201 -1.49 1.07 0.23
C SER A 201 -1.31 0.37 -1.11
N LEU A 202 -1.29 -0.97 -1.08
CA LEU A 202 -1.10 -1.82 -2.25
C LEU A 202 -2.15 -2.93 -2.27
N LEU A 203 -2.67 -3.25 -3.46
CA LEU A 203 -3.46 -4.45 -3.69
C LEU A 203 -2.56 -5.53 -4.29
N LEU A 204 -2.55 -6.70 -3.67
CA LEU A 204 -1.84 -7.89 -4.14
C LEU A 204 -2.83 -9.01 -4.48
N ARG A 205 -2.49 -9.82 -5.49
CA ARG A 205 -3.27 -11.01 -5.90
C ARG A 205 -2.38 -12.27 -5.92
N PRO A 206 -1.85 -12.73 -4.77
CA PRO A 206 -0.94 -13.87 -4.74
C PRO A 206 -1.67 -15.17 -5.16
N LEU A 207 -0.95 -16.02 -5.88
CA LEU A 207 -1.43 -17.32 -6.35
C LEU A 207 -1.63 -18.28 -5.17
N VAL A 208 -2.78 -18.96 -5.13
CA VAL A 208 -3.11 -19.95 -4.10
C VAL A 208 -3.39 -21.31 -4.72
N VAL A 209 -4.16 -21.35 -5.81
CA VAL A 209 -4.47 -22.57 -6.56
C VAL A 209 -3.85 -22.45 -7.94
N PRO A 210 -2.83 -23.26 -8.29
CA PRO A 210 -2.29 -23.30 -9.65
C PRO A 210 -3.32 -23.85 -10.65
N ALA A 211 -3.26 -23.38 -11.89
CA ALA A 211 -4.09 -23.92 -12.97
C ALA A 211 -3.70 -25.36 -13.32
N VAL A 212 -4.72 -26.22 -13.50
CA VAL A 212 -4.56 -27.57 -14.03
C VAL A 212 -5.49 -27.71 -15.23
N PRO A 213 -4.95 -27.87 -16.47
CA PRO A 213 -5.76 -27.90 -17.68
C PRO A 213 -6.90 -28.93 -17.62
N GLY A 214 -8.11 -28.48 -17.94
CA GLY A 214 -9.32 -29.30 -17.92
C GLY A 214 -9.88 -29.64 -16.53
N VAL A 215 -9.25 -29.16 -15.45
CA VAL A 215 -9.66 -29.45 -14.06
C VAL A 215 -10.04 -28.18 -13.31
N ILE A 216 -9.13 -27.21 -13.23
CA ILE A 216 -9.33 -25.97 -12.46
C ILE A 216 -8.50 -24.83 -13.04
N GLU A 217 -9.11 -23.65 -13.11
CA GLU A 217 -8.42 -22.40 -13.42
C GLU A 217 -7.58 -21.95 -12.23
N GLU A 218 -6.56 -21.13 -12.47
CA GLU A 218 -5.81 -20.58 -11.33
C GLU A 218 -6.71 -19.71 -10.44
N LYS A 219 -6.51 -19.81 -9.12
CA LYS A 219 -7.17 -18.93 -8.16
C LYS A 219 -6.16 -18.21 -7.30
N ARG A 220 -6.42 -16.92 -7.10
CA ARG A 220 -5.64 -16.00 -6.28
C ARG A 220 -6.47 -15.56 -5.08
N SER A 221 -5.82 -15.23 -3.97
CA SER A 221 -6.46 -14.43 -2.92
C SER A 221 -6.25 -12.96 -3.22
N GLU A 222 -6.93 -12.07 -2.51
CA GLU A 222 -6.60 -10.65 -2.51
C GLU A 222 -6.02 -10.27 -1.15
N ILE A 223 -5.02 -9.38 -1.13
CA ILE A 223 -4.43 -8.86 0.09
C ILE A 223 -4.31 -7.35 -0.03
N ARG A 224 -4.81 -6.63 0.99
CA ARG A 224 -4.63 -5.20 1.15
C ARG A 224 -3.48 -4.93 2.11
N PHE A 225 -2.44 -4.27 1.62
CA PHE A 225 -1.23 -4.00 2.37
C PHE A 225 -1.16 -2.50 2.65
N PHE A 226 -1.16 -2.11 3.92
CA PHE A 226 -1.08 -0.73 4.38
C PHE A 226 0.23 -0.53 5.13
N ALA A 227 0.85 0.62 4.89
CA ALA A 227 1.96 1.09 5.69
C ALA A 227 1.91 2.61 5.81
N PRO A 228 2.49 3.17 6.88
CA PRO A 228 2.86 4.57 6.92
C PRO A 228 3.85 4.93 5.79
N GLY A 229 3.83 6.17 5.33
CA GLY A 229 4.65 6.63 4.19
C GLY A 229 6.16 6.34 4.31
N ASN A 230 6.72 6.43 5.51
CA ASN A 230 8.14 6.19 5.77
C ASN A 230 8.56 4.72 5.52
N LEU A 231 7.59 3.79 5.55
CA LEU A 231 7.78 2.36 5.33
C LEU A 231 7.43 1.91 3.90
N ILE A 232 7.34 2.83 2.95
CA ILE A 232 6.99 2.54 1.55
C ILE A 232 7.94 1.53 0.87
N SER A 233 9.20 1.42 1.29
CA SER A 233 10.14 0.40 0.80
C SER A 233 9.62 -1.03 1.02
N ASN A 234 8.84 -1.27 2.07
CA ASN A 234 8.22 -2.57 2.31
C ASN A 234 7.17 -2.90 1.25
N LEU A 235 6.49 -1.89 0.71
CA LEU A 235 5.51 -2.06 -0.37
C LEU A 235 6.21 -2.29 -1.71
N ASP A 236 7.33 -1.62 -2.02
CA ASP A 236 8.18 -1.94 -3.19
C ASP A 236 8.66 -3.40 -3.13
N PHE A 237 9.05 -3.87 -1.94
CA PHE A 237 9.49 -5.25 -1.74
C PHE A 237 8.39 -6.27 -2.06
N VAL A 238 7.20 -6.15 -1.48
CA VAL A 238 6.11 -7.12 -1.72
C VAL A 238 5.50 -6.96 -3.12
N GLU A 239 5.49 -5.76 -3.68
CA GLU A 239 5.10 -5.49 -5.08
C GLU A 239 6.02 -6.25 -6.05
N THR A 240 7.34 -6.18 -5.83
CA THR A 240 8.32 -6.87 -6.68
C THR A 240 8.15 -8.40 -6.62
N ILE A 241 7.77 -8.95 -5.47
CA ILE A 241 7.62 -10.41 -5.29
C ILE A 241 6.27 -10.92 -5.82
N PHE A 242 5.18 -10.22 -5.52
CA PHE A 242 3.82 -10.72 -5.73
C PHE A 242 3.06 -10.00 -6.86
N GLY A 243 3.63 -8.92 -7.39
CA GLY A 243 3.05 -8.08 -8.44
C GLY A 243 2.01 -7.08 -7.93
N ASN A 244 1.87 -5.99 -8.67
CA ASN A 244 0.85 -4.97 -8.45
C ASN A 244 -0.49 -5.39 -9.08
N ALA A 245 -1.57 -5.37 -8.31
CA ALA A 245 -2.92 -5.73 -8.78
C ALA A 245 -3.81 -4.50 -9.13
N GLY A 246 -3.20 -3.32 -9.27
CA GLY A 246 -3.85 -2.09 -9.71
C GLY A 246 -4.55 -1.32 -8.59
N ASP A 247 -5.34 -0.34 -9.01
CA ASP A 247 -6.17 0.47 -8.11
C ASP A 247 -7.38 -0.36 -7.62
N PRO A 248 -7.52 -0.62 -6.31
CA PRO A 248 -8.60 -1.44 -5.78
C PRO A 248 -9.97 -0.76 -5.87
N ASN A 249 -10.05 0.53 -6.17
CA ASN A 249 -11.32 1.22 -6.38
C ASN A 249 -11.95 0.94 -7.75
N LEU A 250 -11.17 0.39 -8.69
CA LEU A 250 -11.66 0.05 -10.02
C LEU A 250 -12.36 -1.31 -10.01
N PRO A 251 -13.57 -1.44 -10.58
CA PRO A 251 -14.29 -2.71 -10.65
C PRO A 251 -13.49 -3.84 -11.30
N GLU A 252 -12.65 -3.55 -12.29
CA GLU A 252 -11.79 -4.57 -12.92
C GLU A 252 -10.81 -5.24 -11.94
N ASN A 253 -10.50 -4.59 -10.82
CA ASN A 253 -9.60 -5.11 -9.80
C ASN A 253 -10.36 -5.64 -8.56
N ASP A 254 -11.70 -5.61 -8.56
CA ASP A 254 -12.50 -6.21 -7.48
C ASP A 254 -12.57 -7.73 -7.63
N ALA A 255 -11.89 -8.42 -6.71
CA ALA A 255 -11.92 -9.88 -6.59
C ALA A 255 -13.32 -10.48 -6.54
N GLY A 256 -14.28 -9.77 -5.95
CA GLY A 256 -15.66 -10.23 -5.79
C GLY A 256 -16.42 -10.35 -7.11
N LEU A 257 -15.98 -9.64 -8.16
CA LEU A 257 -16.57 -9.70 -9.49
C LEU A 257 -15.94 -10.82 -10.35
N ASP A 258 -14.76 -11.31 -9.99
CA ASP A 258 -14.06 -12.43 -10.65
C ASP A 258 -14.08 -13.70 -9.79
N VAL A 259 -15.27 -14.30 -9.69
CA VAL A 259 -15.50 -15.53 -8.91
C VAL A 259 -14.73 -16.75 -9.43
N HIS A 260 -14.32 -16.71 -10.71
CA HIS A 260 -13.58 -17.79 -11.35
C HIS A 260 -12.14 -17.84 -10.83
N HIS A 261 -11.46 -16.70 -10.74
CA HIS A 261 -10.05 -16.63 -10.35
C HIS A 261 -9.81 -16.14 -8.92
N TRP A 262 -10.87 -15.92 -8.13
CA TRP A 262 -10.75 -15.65 -6.70
C TRP A 262 -10.99 -16.89 -5.85
N THR A 263 -10.25 -17.00 -4.74
CA THR A 263 -10.45 -18.06 -3.73
C THR A 263 -11.60 -17.76 -2.76
N GLY A 264 -12.16 -16.55 -2.76
CA GLY A 264 -13.13 -16.10 -1.76
C GLY A 264 -12.49 -15.58 -0.46
N HIS A 265 -11.15 -15.47 -0.40
CA HIS A 265 -10.42 -15.01 0.78
C HIS A 265 -9.78 -13.63 0.56
N THR A 266 -9.89 -12.79 1.58
CA THR A 266 -9.30 -11.44 1.66
C THR A 266 -8.35 -11.37 2.85
N GLY A 267 -7.13 -10.90 2.63
CA GLY A 267 -6.14 -10.63 3.67
C GLY A 267 -5.92 -9.13 3.87
N CYS A 268 -5.45 -8.76 5.06
CA CYS A 268 -5.01 -7.40 5.38
C CYS A 268 -3.69 -7.45 6.15
N VAL A 269 -2.74 -6.59 5.76
CA VAL A 269 -1.47 -6.41 6.46
C VAL A 269 -1.33 -4.92 6.75
N ILE A 270 -0.97 -4.60 7.99
CA ILE A 270 -0.70 -3.23 8.46
C ILE A 270 0.69 -3.28 9.11
N LEU A 271 1.59 -2.42 8.66
CA LEU A 271 2.91 -2.23 9.26
C LEU A 271 2.90 -1.12 10.31
#